data_AF-A0A2M7KV48-F1
#
_entry.id   AF-A0A2M7KV48-F1
#
_cell.length_a   1.000
_cell.length_b   1.000
_cell.length_c   1.000
_cell.angle_alpha   90.00
_cell.angle_beta   90.00
_cell.angle_gamma   90.00
#
_symmetry.space_group_name_H-M   'P 1'
#
loop_
_entity.id
_entity.type
_entity.pdbx_description
1 polymer ?
#
loop_
_entity_poly.entity_id
_entity_poly.type
_entity_poly.pdbx_seq_one_letter_code
_entity_poly.pdbx_strand_id
1 'polypeptide(L)'
;MGPRSRCWSAGALRWSPARSPRRFLGARRSRLRSSRPSRRRLAVRPDRGRPNRRLPRPLLQPRVAGAPAVGSLGRWRELWASLFASGASSETTQCPLMLAGDRPAVDRRRPSPRRELRARAAQATLPAPRMRRPTCWGTPPMTTKTDSLVRERFRLTLAHQPVDRCPIDLGGTPQSTVESPATVAALAKYLGFAGPAPADYDKFDRRILEHWDVDFRRAGALVPFVTERSQRVSETEHVDAYGIRHRFGGVYWEIAEGPLRNATKDDVVAYELPTIAQIPAGVLDDCEARARALFHDTPCVVVGEHPVFGVLALACWLCGYDHILLMLAMDSEFIHRLFAKILEFQKTVIRVYYGRLGPFLHLTTSGDDFGTQHGPFMSPPRWREFVKPYMRDRIDYTARFTDAVYMHHPCGAVSALIPDLIQIGVRILNPIQPAGAGMAPERLKAAHGNEIVFHGGLDTQEGLPSGDPLLIRQAVENLLAAMHPEDDGGFIFAPAHNLQTDVSPASIAAMYDAVATPTGHA
;
A
#
# COMPACT_ATOMS: atom_id res chain seq x y z
N MET A 1 -55.66 -1.94 -19.80
CA MET A 1 -54.75 -2.89 -20.47
C MET A 1 -53.36 -2.30 -20.42
N GLY A 2 -52.40 -3.02 -19.83
CA GLY A 2 -51.06 -2.51 -19.47
C GLY A 2 -50.03 -2.59 -20.61
N PRO A 3 -48.71 -2.60 -20.31
CA PRO A 3 -48.10 -2.42 -18.99
C PRO A 3 -46.91 -1.45 -18.94
N ARG A 4 -46.61 -1.04 -17.70
CA ARG A 4 -45.41 -0.29 -17.26
C ARG A 4 -44.21 -1.23 -17.15
N SER A 5 -43.06 -0.87 -17.71
CA SER A 5 -41.77 -1.54 -17.47
C SER A 5 -40.99 -0.83 -16.35
N ARG A 6 -40.47 -1.62 -15.41
CA ARG A 6 -39.70 -1.19 -14.23
C ARG A 6 -38.21 -1.17 -14.56
N CYS A 7 -37.54 -0.08 -14.22
CA CYS A 7 -36.08 0.04 -14.19
C CYS A 7 -35.47 -0.94 -13.16
N TRP A 8 -34.47 -1.70 -13.59
CA TRP A 8 -33.59 -2.49 -12.73
C TRP A 8 -32.27 -1.73 -12.56
N SER A 9 -31.95 -1.37 -11.33
CA SER A 9 -30.66 -0.86 -10.88
C SER A 9 -29.64 -2.00 -10.88
N ALA A 10 -28.60 -1.90 -11.71
CA ALA A 10 -27.47 -2.82 -11.75
C ALA A 10 -26.51 -2.49 -10.59
N GLY A 11 -26.48 -3.37 -9.59
CA GLY A 11 -25.56 -3.29 -8.47
C GLY A 11 -24.16 -3.76 -8.86
N ALA A 12 -23.16 -2.92 -8.59
CA ALA A 12 -21.77 -3.34 -8.49
C ALA A 12 -21.65 -4.52 -7.52
N LEU A 13 -20.94 -5.57 -7.92
CA LEU A 13 -20.65 -6.75 -7.10
C LEU A 13 -19.73 -6.38 -5.91
N ARG A 14 -20.33 -5.78 -4.87
CA ARG A 14 -19.80 -5.82 -3.51
C ARG A 14 -20.05 -7.23 -2.98
N TRP A 15 -19.02 -8.06 -2.95
CA TRP A 15 -19.06 -9.36 -2.27
C TRP A 15 -19.19 -9.14 -0.76
N SER A 16 -20.42 -9.27 -0.25
CA SER A 16 -20.69 -9.34 1.20
C SER A 16 -20.26 -10.70 1.75
N PRO A 17 -19.71 -10.77 2.99
CA PRO A 17 -19.36 -12.04 3.61
C PRO A 17 -20.63 -12.85 3.94
N ALA A 18 -20.61 -14.13 3.54
CA ALA A 18 -21.70 -15.07 3.74
C ALA A 18 -21.93 -15.34 5.24
N ARG A 19 -23.22 -15.46 5.60
CA ARG A 19 -23.72 -15.83 6.93
C ARG A 19 -23.28 -17.25 7.29
N SER A 20 -22.81 -17.42 8.52
CA SER A 20 -22.57 -18.72 9.17
C SER A 20 -23.85 -19.58 9.25
N PRO A 21 -23.76 -20.93 9.21
CA PRO A 21 -24.93 -21.80 9.19
C PRO A 21 -25.68 -21.77 10.53
N ARG A 22 -26.99 -21.51 10.47
CA ARG A 22 -27.88 -21.59 11.63
C ARG A 22 -28.13 -23.05 12.02
N ARG A 23 -27.91 -23.34 13.30
CA ARG A 23 -28.40 -24.53 14.00
C ARG A 23 -29.94 -24.59 13.97
N PHE A 24 -30.46 -25.76 13.66
CA PHE A 24 -31.85 -26.16 13.92
C PHE A 24 -32.16 -26.08 15.41
N LEU A 25 -33.26 -25.44 15.79
CA LEU A 25 -33.99 -25.71 17.03
C LEU A 25 -35.46 -25.33 16.82
N GLY A 26 -36.33 -26.31 17.08
CA GLY A 26 -37.75 -26.29 16.79
C GLY A 26 -38.54 -25.26 17.61
N ALA A 27 -39.60 -24.78 16.98
CA ALA A 27 -40.60 -23.91 17.58
C ALA A 27 -41.44 -24.65 18.64
N ARG A 28 -41.79 -23.95 19.72
CA ARG A 28 -43.16 -23.93 20.24
C ARG A 28 -43.42 -22.62 20.99
N ARG A 29 -44.60 -22.07 20.71
CA ARG A 29 -45.17 -20.77 21.11
C ARG A 29 -45.63 -20.77 22.56
N SER A 30 -45.57 -19.61 23.22
CA SER A 30 -46.74 -19.02 23.90
C SER A 30 -46.49 -17.55 24.28
N ARG A 31 -47.60 -16.81 24.39
CA ARG A 31 -47.76 -15.36 24.47
C ARG A 31 -47.60 -14.86 25.91
N LEU A 32 -47.22 -13.59 26.12
CA LEU A 32 -48.03 -12.55 26.78
C LEU A 32 -47.24 -11.24 27.04
N ARG A 33 -48.02 -10.20 27.31
CA ARG A 33 -47.78 -8.76 27.12
C ARG A 33 -47.15 -8.04 28.33
N SER A 34 -46.46 -6.93 28.00
CA SER A 34 -46.39 -5.60 28.65
C SER A 34 -46.40 -5.44 30.19
N SER A 35 -45.38 -4.77 30.72
CA SER A 35 -45.50 -3.43 31.37
C SER A 35 -44.13 -2.95 31.92
N ARG A 36 -43.85 -1.64 31.80
CA ARG A 36 -42.74 -0.90 32.44
C ARG A 36 -43.20 -0.34 33.82
N PRO A 37 -42.43 0.51 34.53
CA PRO A 37 -41.23 0.23 35.32
C PRO A 37 -41.37 0.77 36.77
N SER A 38 -40.43 0.49 37.67
CA SER A 38 -40.26 1.33 38.88
C SER A 38 -38.81 1.44 39.34
N ARG A 39 -38.46 2.67 39.72
CA ARG A 39 -37.17 3.12 40.26
C ARG A 39 -36.99 2.61 41.69
N ARG A 40 -35.74 2.33 42.10
CA ARG A 40 -35.22 2.72 43.42
C ARG A 40 -33.70 2.76 43.43
N ARG A 41 -33.16 3.89 43.89
CA ARG A 41 -31.77 4.12 44.29
C ARG A 41 -31.54 3.44 45.64
N LEU A 42 -30.31 2.95 45.89
CA LEU A 42 -29.61 3.15 47.16
C LEU A 42 -28.14 2.77 47.00
N ALA A 43 -27.28 3.70 47.42
CA ALA A 43 -25.85 3.56 47.52
C ALA A 43 -25.49 2.98 48.91
N VAL A 44 -24.49 2.09 48.99
CA VAL A 44 -23.62 1.94 50.16
C VAL A 44 -22.21 1.56 49.68
N ARG A 45 -21.23 2.18 50.35
CA ARG A 45 -19.79 2.19 50.11
C ARG A 45 -19.07 1.04 50.87
N PRO A 46 -17.73 0.94 50.87
CA PRO A 46 -16.96 -0.28 50.68
C PRO A 46 -16.55 -0.97 51.99
N ASP A 47 -16.04 -2.21 51.91
CA ASP A 47 -15.15 -2.71 52.96
C ASP A 47 -13.99 -3.57 52.42
N ARG A 48 -12.89 -3.47 53.16
CA ARG A 48 -11.53 -3.96 52.96
C ARG A 48 -11.40 -5.43 53.35
N GLY A 49 -10.32 -6.09 52.91
CA GLY A 49 -9.71 -7.18 53.69
C GLY A 49 -9.38 -8.47 52.93
N ARG A 50 -8.09 -8.64 52.65
CA ARG A 50 -7.31 -9.85 52.26
C ARG A 50 -7.51 -11.08 53.22
N PRO A 51 -6.83 -12.24 53.05
CA PRO A 51 -6.31 -12.98 51.88
C PRO A 51 -6.57 -14.53 51.92
N ASN A 52 -6.07 -15.22 50.88
CA ASN A 52 -5.62 -16.62 50.84
C ASN A 52 -6.66 -17.76 50.90
N ARG A 53 -6.70 -18.54 49.81
CA ARG A 53 -6.73 -20.02 49.86
C ARG A 53 -6.34 -20.63 48.51
N ARG A 54 -5.26 -21.43 48.53
CA ARG A 54 -4.91 -22.43 47.52
C ARG A 54 -6.05 -23.43 47.34
N LEU A 55 -6.15 -24.04 46.15
CA LEU A 55 -6.58 -25.41 45.80
C LEU A 55 -6.68 -25.50 44.23
N PRO A 56 -6.80 -26.67 43.58
CA PRO A 56 -5.78 -27.71 43.36
C PRO A 56 -5.61 -28.09 41.85
N ARG A 57 -4.61 -28.93 41.53
CA ARG A 57 -4.48 -29.64 40.23
C ARG A 57 -5.54 -30.77 40.08
N PRO A 58 -5.96 -31.10 38.85
CA PRO A 58 -6.29 -32.49 38.46
C PRO A 58 -5.51 -32.90 37.18
N LEU A 59 -4.76 -34.01 37.18
CA LEU A 59 -5.11 -35.43 36.94
C LEU A 59 -4.90 -35.89 35.48
N LEU A 60 -4.18 -37.01 35.36
CA LEU A 60 -3.70 -37.67 34.14
C LEU A 60 -4.70 -38.68 33.56
N GLN A 61 -4.86 -38.62 32.22
CA GLN A 61 -4.98 -39.69 31.19
C GLN A 61 -6.20 -40.64 31.15
N PRO A 62 -6.57 -41.15 29.94
CA PRO A 62 -5.90 -42.33 29.32
C PRO A 62 -5.55 -42.22 27.81
N ARG A 63 -4.55 -43.02 27.39
CA ARG A 63 -4.10 -43.30 26.01
C ARG A 63 -4.92 -44.40 25.33
N VAL A 64 -5.14 -44.30 24.01
CA VAL A 64 -5.22 -45.39 23.00
C VAL A 64 -4.85 -44.75 21.63
N ALA A 65 -3.64 -44.95 21.07
CA ALA A 65 -3.13 -46.01 20.19
C ALA A 65 -3.57 -45.90 18.70
N GLY A 66 -2.58 -45.80 17.79
CA GLY A 66 -2.72 -46.15 16.37
C GLY A 66 -2.20 -45.12 15.35
N ALA A 67 -0.87 -45.02 15.17
CA ALA A 67 -0.26 -44.42 13.98
C ALA A 67 0.86 -45.35 13.48
N PRO A 68 0.95 -45.67 12.18
CA PRO A 68 2.14 -46.27 11.62
C PRO A 68 3.15 -45.19 11.23
N ALA A 69 4.39 -45.38 11.66
CA ALA A 69 5.58 -44.66 11.19
C ALA A 69 6.49 -45.64 10.46
N VAL A 70 7.01 -45.27 9.28
CA VAL A 70 8.35 -45.54 8.67
C VAL A 70 8.33 -44.71 7.36
N GLY A 71 9.32 -43.97 6.87
CA GLY A 71 10.71 -43.60 7.12
C GLY A 71 11.00 -42.48 6.09
N SER A 72 12.05 -41.66 6.07
CA SER A 72 13.41 -41.74 6.57
C SER A 72 13.95 -40.30 6.63
N LEU A 73 14.62 -39.95 7.72
CA LEU A 73 15.39 -38.72 7.89
C LEU A 73 16.84 -39.16 8.02
N GLY A 74 17.64 -38.90 7.00
CA GLY A 74 19.06 -39.23 7.00
C GLY A 74 19.77 -38.56 5.82
N ARG A 75 20.76 -37.74 6.16
CA ARG A 75 21.67 -36.94 5.30
C ARG A 75 21.13 -35.57 4.94
N TRP A 76 21.67 -34.54 5.59
CA TRP A 76 22.20 -33.27 5.04
C TRP A 76 22.71 -32.39 6.21
N ARG A 77 23.60 -32.94 7.05
CA ARG A 77 24.37 -32.17 8.07
C ARG A 77 25.89 -32.27 7.87
N GLU A 78 26.33 -32.55 6.65
CA GLU A 78 27.75 -32.49 6.25
C GLU A 78 27.85 -31.84 4.86
N LEU A 79 27.80 -30.50 4.81
CA LEU A 79 28.30 -29.70 3.68
C LEU A 79 28.37 -28.19 3.97
N TRP A 80 28.52 -27.81 5.25
CA TRP A 80 28.61 -26.41 5.70
C TRP A 80 29.70 -26.22 6.77
N ALA A 81 30.85 -26.87 6.56
CA ALA A 81 32.04 -26.70 7.38
C ALA A 81 33.31 -26.95 6.54
N SER A 82 33.50 -26.15 5.50
CA SER A 82 34.81 -25.92 4.87
C SER A 82 34.68 -24.77 3.89
N LEU A 83 34.81 -23.54 4.39
CA LEU A 83 35.22 -22.32 3.69
C LEU A 83 35.07 -21.19 4.71
N PHE A 84 36.14 -20.94 5.46
CA PHE A 84 36.46 -19.76 6.28
C PHE A 84 37.21 -20.21 7.54
N ALA A 85 38.50 -20.52 7.37
CA ALA A 85 39.48 -20.45 8.45
C ALA A 85 40.87 -20.18 7.85
N SER A 86 41.39 -18.98 8.14
CA SER A 86 42.80 -18.54 7.99
C SER A 86 43.38 -18.53 6.57
N GLY A 87 44.26 -17.62 6.16
CA GLY A 87 45.08 -16.64 6.87
C GLY A 87 46.17 -16.22 5.87
N ALA A 88 46.60 -14.97 5.95
CA ALA A 88 47.57 -14.34 5.06
C ALA A 88 48.92 -15.08 4.93
N SER A 89 49.58 -14.97 3.77
CA SER A 89 50.97 -14.51 3.65
C SER A 89 51.50 -14.59 2.20
N SER A 90 52.40 -13.67 1.92
CA SER A 90 53.28 -13.50 0.77
C SER A 90 54.20 -14.70 0.51
N GLU A 91 54.48 -15.02 -0.75
CA GLU A 91 55.82 -14.87 -1.37
C GLU A 91 55.91 -15.56 -2.73
N THR A 92 56.75 -14.96 -3.56
CA THR A 92 57.32 -15.38 -4.84
C THR A 92 57.83 -16.82 -4.88
N THR A 93 57.55 -17.56 -5.96
CA THR A 93 58.52 -18.52 -6.53
C THR A 93 58.32 -18.69 -8.03
N GLN A 94 59.45 -18.77 -8.73
CA GLN A 94 59.62 -18.85 -10.18
C GLN A 94 59.27 -20.22 -10.79
N CYS A 95 58.99 -20.13 -12.09
CA CYS A 95 58.94 -21.11 -13.21
C CYS A 95 59.76 -22.43 -13.07
N PRO A 96 59.43 -23.48 -13.87
CA PRO A 96 60.01 -23.53 -15.23
C PRO A 96 59.10 -24.03 -16.36
N LEU A 97 59.54 -23.66 -17.57
CA LEU A 97 59.12 -24.01 -18.92
C LEU A 97 58.63 -25.45 -19.13
N MET A 98 57.74 -25.64 -20.11
CA MET A 98 58.00 -26.47 -21.31
C MET A 98 56.98 -26.18 -22.44
N LEU A 99 57.56 -25.75 -23.56
CA LEU A 99 57.29 -26.04 -24.97
C LEU A 99 56.06 -25.50 -25.74
N ALA A 100 56.46 -24.87 -26.85
CA ALA A 100 55.72 -24.26 -27.95
C ALA A 100 54.77 -25.19 -28.71
N GLY A 101 53.72 -24.57 -29.26
CA GLY A 101 52.86 -25.12 -30.31
C GLY A 101 51.88 -24.06 -30.82
N ASP A 102 52.27 -23.41 -31.91
CA ASP A 102 51.52 -22.68 -32.94
C ASP A 102 50.17 -22.00 -32.61
N ARG A 103 50.16 -20.66 -32.71
CA ARG A 103 48.94 -19.82 -32.84
C ARG A 103 48.78 -19.36 -34.29
N PRO A 104 47.58 -19.42 -34.90
CA PRO A 104 47.33 -18.75 -36.16
C PRO A 104 47.10 -17.23 -35.95
N ALA A 105 47.48 -16.46 -36.97
CA ALA A 105 47.47 -15.00 -36.98
C ALA A 105 46.06 -14.39 -36.81
N VAL A 106 45.93 -13.44 -35.88
CA VAL A 106 44.72 -12.62 -35.70
C VAL A 106 44.83 -11.36 -36.56
N ASP A 107 43.93 -11.24 -37.54
CA ASP A 107 43.70 -10.04 -38.33
C ASP A 107 43.31 -8.86 -37.43
N ARG A 108 44.13 -7.81 -37.41
CA ARG A 108 43.96 -6.61 -36.58
C ARG A 108 43.00 -5.56 -37.16
N ARG A 109 42.14 -5.91 -38.13
CA ARG A 109 41.19 -4.97 -38.75
C ARG A 109 39.70 -5.30 -38.58
N ARG A 110 39.30 -6.03 -37.53
CA ARG A 110 37.88 -6.16 -37.12
C ARG A 110 37.64 -5.70 -35.67
N PRO A 111 36.65 -4.83 -35.39
CA PRO A 111 36.26 -4.51 -34.02
C PRO A 111 35.66 -5.74 -33.32
N SER A 112 35.90 -5.90 -32.02
CA SER A 112 35.27 -6.96 -31.22
C SER A 112 33.73 -6.81 -31.21
N PRO A 113 32.95 -7.90 -31.06
CA PRO A 113 31.48 -7.86 -31.01
C PRO A 113 30.90 -6.91 -29.94
N ARG A 114 31.63 -6.69 -28.84
CA ARG A 114 31.27 -5.73 -27.78
C ARG A 114 31.34 -4.26 -28.20
N ARG A 115 32.15 -3.92 -29.22
CA ARG A 115 32.24 -2.56 -29.79
C ARG A 115 31.13 -2.29 -30.80
N GLU A 116 30.71 -3.30 -31.56
CA GLU A 116 29.58 -3.18 -32.49
C GLU A 116 28.24 -3.05 -31.75
N LEU A 117 28.05 -3.74 -30.61
CA LEU A 117 26.86 -3.53 -29.77
C LEU A 117 26.80 -2.11 -29.18
N ARG A 118 27.94 -1.55 -28.74
CA ARG A 118 28.01 -0.16 -28.25
C ARG A 118 27.79 0.86 -29.36
N ALA A 119 28.27 0.60 -30.58
CA ALA A 119 28.07 1.48 -31.72
C ALA A 119 26.61 1.47 -32.22
N ARG A 120 25.94 0.31 -32.20
CA ARG A 120 24.51 0.20 -32.53
C ARG A 120 23.61 0.85 -31.47
N ALA A 121 23.98 0.78 -30.19
CA ALA A 121 23.29 1.50 -29.12
C ALA A 121 23.44 3.04 -29.23
N ALA A 122 24.56 3.52 -29.79
CA ALA A 122 24.80 4.95 -30.02
C ALA A 122 24.14 5.49 -31.30
N GLN A 123 23.77 4.64 -32.26
CA GLN A 123 23.07 5.04 -33.49
C GLN A 123 21.54 4.93 -33.40
N ALA A 124 21.00 4.25 -32.38
CA ALA A 124 19.57 4.19 -32.08
C ALA A 124 19.09 5.32 -31.14
N THR A 125 19.95 6.29 -30.84
CA THR A 125 19.60 7.44 -30.01
C THR A 125 18.91 8.49 -30.89
N LEU A 126 17.58 8.46 -30.94
CA LEU A 126 16.80 9.62 -31.39
C LEU A 126 17.24 10.84 -30.56
N PRO A 127 17.39 12.03 -31.16
CA PRO A 127 17.77 13.21 -30.41
C PRO A 127 16.75 13.40 -29.29
N ALA A 128 17.23 13.42 -28.04
CA ALA A 128 16.41 13.76 -26.89
C ALA A 128 15.69 15.07 -27.23
N PRO A 129 14.34 15.12 -27.13
CA PRO A 129 13.65 16.38 -27.30
C PRO A 129 14.29 17.36 -26.30
N ARG A 130 14.65 18.56 -26.77
CA ARG A 130 15.23 19.62 -25.93
C ARG A 130 14.40 19.70 -24.66
N MET A 131 14.92 19.15 -23.57
CA MET A 131 14.32 19.24 -22.26
C MET A 131 14.27 20.73 -21.93
N ARG A 132 13.07 21.31 -21.98
CA ARG A 132 12.78 22.37 -21.03
C ARG A 132 12.99 21.71 -19.68
N ARG A 133 14.00 22.15 -18.93
CA ARG A 133 14.01 21.92 -17.48
C ARG A 133 12.60 22.29 -17.01
N PRO A 134 11.87 21.44 -16.27
CA PRO A 134 10.72 21.92 -15.53
C PRO A 134 11.28 22.79 -14.40
N THR A 135 11.74 23.98 -14.75
CA THR A 135 11.77 25.10 -13.83
C THR A 135 10.32 25.30 -13.45
N CYS A 136 10.06 25.24 -12.14
CA CYS A 136 8.78 25.51 -11.50
C CYS A 136 7.59 24.68 -12.02
N TRP A 137 7.34 23.53 -11.35
CA TRP A 137 5.96 23.23 -10.95
C TRP A 137 5.54 24.38 -10.06
N GLY A 138 5.03 25.43 -10.67
CA GLY A 138 4.56 26.61 -9.96
C GLY A 138 3.51 26.18 -8.95
N THR A 139 3.44 26.90 -7.84
CA THR A 139 2.32 26.91 -6.92
C THR A 139 1.02 26.81 -7.73
N PRO A 140 0.09 25.89 -7.39
CA PRO A 140 -1.12 25.68 -8.17
C PRO A 140 -1.85 27.02 -8.42
N PRO A 141 -2.44 27.23 -9.61
CA PRO A 141 -3.09 28.50 -9.95
C PRO A 141 -4.21 28.81 -8.95
N MET A 142 -4.20 30.04 -8.41
CA MET A 142 -5.29 30.56 -7.59
C MET A 142 -6.56 30.72 -8.44
N THR A 143 -7.45 29.72 -8.39
CA THR A 143 -8.86 29.83 -8.80
C THR A 143 -9.64 28.82 -7.96
N THR A 144 -10.64 29.13 -7.13
CA THR A 144 -11.70 30.15 -7.17
C THR A 144 -12.08 30.56 -5.74
N LYS A 145 -12.89 31.61 -5.60
CA LYS A 145 -13.46 32.11 -4.33
C LYS A 145 -14.14 30.99 -3.53
N THR A 146 -13.39 30.39 -2.62
CA THR A 146 -13.70 29.85 -1.26
C THR A 146 -12.76 28.65 -1.07
N ASP A 147 -11.45 28.89 -0.98
CA ASP A 147 -10.55 27.83 -0.57
C ASP A 147 -10.85 27.53 0.90
N SER A 148 -11.27 26.30 1.19
CA SER A 148 -11.57 25.91 2.56
C SER A 148 -10.30 25.97 3.39
N LEU A 149 -10.42 26.16 4.71
CA LEU A 149 -9.27 26.08 5.61
C LEU A 149 -8.51 24.75 5.46
N VAL A 150 -9.21 23.66 5.17
CA VAL A 150 -8.63 22.33 4.91
C VAL A 150 -7.75 22.30 3.66
N ARG A 151 -8.19 22.89 2.54
CA ARG A 151 -7.40 22.92 1.30
C ARG A 151 -6.22 23.87 1.39
N GLU A 152 -6.40 25.00 2.06
CA GLU A 152 -5.31 25.92 2.36
C GLU A 152 -4.26 25.26 3.27
N ARG A 153 -4.68 24.56 4.33
CA ARG A 153 -3.79 23.78 5.20
C ARG A 153 -3.00 22.75 4.42
N PHE A 154 -3.64 22.01 3.52
CA PHE A 154 -2.94 21.06 2.65
C PHE A 154 -1.93 21.76 1.74
N ARG A 155 -2.29 22.89 1.13
CA ARG A 155 -1.40 23.70 0.29
C ARG A 155 -0.18 24.20 1.07
N LEU A 156 -0.38 24.70 2.29
CA LEU A 156 0.70 25.13 3.20
C LEU A 156 1.59 23.97 3.61
N THR A 157 1.00 22.80 3.90
CA THR A 157 1.74 21.56 4.19
C THR A 157 2.66 21.18 3.03
N LEU A 158 2.15 21.20 1.80
CA LEU A 158 2.93 20.94 0.58
C LEU A 158 4.03 21.99 0.33
N ALA A 159 3.81 23.22 0.79
CA ALA A 159 4.77 24.32 0.66
C ALA A 159 5.80 24.36 1.79
N HIS A 160 5.75 23.42 2.74
CA HIS A 160 6.58 23.42 3.95
C HIS A 160 6.46 24.74 4.72
N GLN A 161 5.21 25.17 4.96
CA GLN A 161 4.87 26.38 5.69
C GLN A 161 4.05 26.04 6.95
N PRO A 162 4.10 26.90 7.98
CA PRO A 162 3.29 26.74 9.19
C PRO A 162 1.82 26.48 8.88
N VAL A 163 1.19 25.62 9.66
CA VAL A 163 -0.25 25.30 9.59
C VAL A 163 -0.91 25.45 10.95
N ASP A 164 -2.22 25.69 10.95
CA ASP A 164 -3.02 25.88 12.16
C ASP A 164 -3.15 24.59 13.01
N ARG A 165 -3.10 23.43 12.35
CA ARG A 165 -2.93 22.11 12.96
C ARG A 165 -2.37 21.15 11.92
N CYS A 166 -1.85 20.00 12.38
CA CYS A 166 -1.48 18.91 11.48
C CYS A 166 -2.69 18.44 10.63
N PRO A 167 -2.56 18.27 9.30
CA PRO A 167 -3.54 17.55 8.49
C PRO A 167 -3.69 16.10 8.95
N ILE A 168 -4.92 15.61 9.01
CA ILE A 168 -5.27 14.27 9.50
C ILE A 168 -5.90 13.46 8.36
N ASP A 169 -5.34 12.29 8.07
CA ASP A 169 -5.93 11.30 7.17
C ASP A 169 -6.46 10.06 7.92
N LEU A 170 -7.69 9.67 7.57
CA LEU A 170 -8.34 8.42 7.92
C LEU A 170 -9.21 8.01 6.73
N GLY A 171 -8.82 6.95 6.03
CA GLY A 171 -9.56 6.42 4.89
C GLY A 171 -9.51 7.27 3.61
N GLY A 172 -8.69 8.32 3.56
CA GLY A 172 -8.37 9.06 2.33
C GLY A 172 -7.58 8.22 1.32
N THR A 173 -6.87 7.20 1.80
CA THR A 173 -6.15 6.21 0.97
C THR A 173 -6.49 4.78 1.41
N PRO A 174 -6.22 3.76 0.57
CA PRO A 174 -6.27 2.35 1.00
C PRO A 174 -5.29 2.04 2.16
N GLN A 175 -4.22 2.82 2.32
CA GLN A 175 -3.19 2.59 3.34
C GLN A 175 -3.41 3.38 4.64
N SER A 176 -4.42 4.24 4.69
CA SER A 176 -4.84 4.97 5.91
C SER A 176 -6.23 4.57 6.38
N THR A 177 -6.83 3.51 5.80
CA THR A 177 -8.15 3.01 6.19
C THR A 177 -8.05 1.97 7.31
N VAL A 178 -9.21 1.63 7.87
CA VAL A 178 -9.42 0.41 8.66
C VAL A 178 -9.83 -0.71 7.70
N GLU A 179 -9.12 -1.84 7.75
CA GLU A 179 -9.30 -2.96 6.82
C GLU A 179 -10.68 -3.62 6.95
N SER A 180 -11.14 -3.78 8.18
CA SER A 180 -12.36 -4.53 8.49
C SER A 180 -13.60 -3.63 8.62
N PRO A 181 -14.66 -3.86 7.82
CA PRO A 181 -15.95 -3.19 8.01
C PRO A 181 -16.55 -3.43 9.40
N ALA A 182 -16.27 -4.58 10.01
CA ALA A 182 -16.72 -4.88 11.36
C ALA A 182 -16.00 -4.01 12.40
N THR A 183 -14.71 -3.73 12.20
CA THR A 183 -13.94 -2.81 13.06
C THR A 183 -14.43 -1.38 12.89
N VAL A 184 -14.73 -0.93 11.67
CA VAL A 184 -15.35 0.41 11.43
C VAL A 184 -16.70 0.52 12.14
N ALA A 185 -17.56 -0.50 12.05
CA ALA A 185 -18.85 -0.51 12.75
C ALA A 185 -18.69 -0.51 14.28
N ALA A 186 -17.70 -1.25 14.80
CA ALA A 186 -17.38 -1.25 16.23
C ALA A 186 -16.84 0.12 16.70
N LEU A 187 -16.04 0.79 15.87
CA LEU A 187 -15.56 2.15 16.11
C LEU A 187 -16.71 3.17 16.12
N ALA A 188 -17.61 3.12 15.14
CA ALA A 188 -18.79 3.98 15.14
C ALA A 188 -19.61 3.84 16.43
N LYS A 189 -19.81 2.59 16.89
CA LYS A 189 -20.50 2.31 18.15
C LYS A 189 -19.73 2.81 19.36
N TYR A 190 -18.41 2.66 19.37
CA TYR A 190 -17.54 3.13 20.46
C TYR A 190 -17.64 4.66 20.61
N LEU A 191 -17.67 5.40 19.50
CA LEU A 191 -17.84 6.85 19.45
C LEU A 191 -19.29 7.31 19.71
N GLY A 192 -20.23 6.38 19.96
CA GLY A 192 -21.61 6.69 20.29
C GLY A 192 -22.53 6.94 19.10
N PHE A 193 -22.10 6.67 17.86
CA PHE A 193 -22.96 6.78 16.69
C PHE A 193 -23.95 5.62 16.61
N ALA A 194 -25.23 5.95 16.35
CA ALA A 194 -26.31 4.99 16.22
C ALA A 194 -26.78 4.85 14.76
N GLY A 195 -27.28 3.66 14.40
CA GLY A 195 -27.81 3.41 13.06
C GLY A 195 -26.75 3.21 11.96
N PRO A 196 -27.18 2.89 10.74
CA PRO A 196 -26.27 2.65 9.61
C PRO A 196 -25.50 3.92 9.24
N ALA A 197 -24.31 3.73 8.65
CA ALA A 197 -23.55 4.83 8.08
C ALA A 197 -24.36 5.55 6.98
N PRO A 198 -24.23 6.88 6.85
CA PRO A 198 -24.77 7.62 5.71
C PRO A 198 -24.32 7.03 4.37
N ALA A 199 -25.23 7.03 3.38
CA ALA A 199 -24.96 6.47 2.04
C ALA A 199 -24.38 7.50 1.06
N ASP A 200 -24.17 8.74 1.50
CA ASP A 200 -23.61 9.85 0.71
C ASP A 200 -22.10 9.69 0.45
N TYR A 201 -21.43 8.84 1.24
CA TYR A 201 -20.01 8.53 1.06
C TYR A 201 -19.71 7.06 1.35
N ASP A 202 -19.33 6.31 0.32
CA ASP A 202 -19.28 4.84 0.36
C ASP A 202 -17.90 4.24 0.67
N LYS A 203 -16.92 5.11 0.98
CA LYS A 203 -15.53 4.71 1.26
C LYS A 203 -15.22 4.60 2.76
N PHE A 204 -15.96 5.33 3.61
CA PHE A 204 -15.84 5.28 5.07
C PHE A 204 -17.08 5.89 5.73
N ASP A 205 -17.33 5.61 7.01
CA ASP A 205 -18.42 6.26 7.75
C ASP A 205 -18.12 7.75 7.97
N ARG A 206 -18.83 8.62 7.24
CA ARG A 206 -18.62 10.07 7.25
C ARG A 206 -18.71 10.68 8.65
N ARG A 207 -19.52 10.12 9.56
CA ARG A 207 -19.68 10.63 10.93
C ARG A 207 -18.38 10.50 11.73
N ILE A 208 -17.61 9.44 11.50
CA ILE A 208 -16.30 9.24 12.13
C ILE A 208 -15.30 10.26 11.58
N LEU A 209 -15.33 10.49 10.26
CA LEU A 209 -14.45 11.47 9.63
C LEU A 209 -14.74 12.90 10.12
N GLU A 210 -16.01 13.24 10.31
CA GLU A 210 -16.43 14.54 10.86
C GLU A 210 -16.11 14.69 12.35
N HIS A 211 -16.11 13.59 13.11
CA HIS A 211 -15.79 13.61 14.55
C HIS A 211 -14.38 14.14 14.83
N TRP A 212 -13.41 13.77 14.00
CA TRP A 212 -12.00 14.17 14.14
C TRP A 212 -11.57 15.20 13.08
N ASP A 213 -12.52 15.83 12.39
CA ASP A 213 -12.26 16.83 11.34
C ASP A 213 -11.22 16.36 10.29
N VAL A 214 -11.35 15.09 9.87
CA VAL A 214 -10.43 14.44 8.91
C VAL A 214 -10.44 15.21 7.60
N ASP A 215 -9.26 15.56 7.08
CA ASP A 215 -9.07 16.48 5.96
C ASP A 215 -9.30 15.84 4.59
N PHE A 216 -9.06 14.53 4.47
CA PHE A 216 -8.97 13.84 3.17
C PHE A 216 -10.20 12.98 2.86
N ARG A 217 -10.62 12.94 1.59
CA ARG A 217 -11.66 12.02 1.11
C ARG A 217 -11.22 11.34 -0.17
N ARG A 218 -11.33 10.02 -0.19
CA ARG A 218 -11.08 9.16 -1.35
C ARG A 218 -12.21 9.24 -2.38
N ALA A 219 -11.86 9.56 -3.63
CA ALA A 219 -12.77 9.56 -4.76
C ALA A 219 -12.63 8.31 -5.66
N GLY A 220 -11.38 7.90 -5.84
CA GLY A 220 -10.95 6.91 -6.84
C GLY A 220 -11.12 5.44 -6.44
N ALA A 221 -10.61 4.57 -7.32
CA ALA A 221 -10.41 3.15 -7.05
C ALA A 221 -9.28 2.59 -7.94
N LEU A 222 -8.59 1.55 -7.45
CA LEU A 222 -7.89 0.61 -8.33
C LEU A 222 -8.88 0.05 -9.35
N VAL A 223 -8.62 0.24 -10.64
CA VAL A 223 -9.58 -0.08 -11.70
C VAL A 223 -9.71 -1.60 -11.82
N PRO A 224 -10.93 -2.15 -11.63
CA PRO A 224 -11.20 -3.55 -11.85
C PRO A 224 -11.34 -3.84 -13.35
N PHE A 225 -10.98 -5.05 -13.73
CA PHE A 225 -11.19 -5.60 -15.06
C PHE A 225 -11.95 -6.92 -14.93
N VAL A 226 -12.68 -7.29 -15.97
CA VAL A 226 -13.27 -8.62 -16.12
C VAL A 226 -12.91 -9.14 -17.49
N THR A 227 -12.21 -10.27 -17.52
CA THR A 227 -11.77 -10.94 -18.76
C THR A 227 -12.30 -12.36 -18.79
N GLU A 228 -12.10 -13.07 -19.89
CA GLU A 228 -12.38 -14.51 -19.97
C GLU A 228 -11.61 -15.36 -18.95
N ARG A 229 -10.49 -14.83 -18.40
CA ARG A 229 -9.71 -15.48 -17.35
C ARG A 229 -10.33 -15.30 -15.96
N SER A 230 -11.21 -14.30 -15.79
CA SER A 230 -11.84 -14.00 -14.51
C SER A 230 -12.82 -15.10 -14.14
N GLN A 231 -12.47 -15.92 -13.15
CA GLN A 231 -13.29 -17.06 -12.73
C GLN A 231 -13.19 -17.31 -11.23
N ARG A 232 -14.30 -17.72 -10.63
CA ARG A 232 -14.30 -18.27 -9.27
C ARG A 232 -14.00 -19.76 -9.36
N VAL A 233 -12.92 -20.20 -8.70
CA VAL A 233 -12.50 -21.61 -8.70
C VAL A 233 -13.17 -22.36 -7.56
N SER A 234 -13.24 -21.75 -6.38
CA SER A 234 -13.91 -22.31 -5.20
C SER A 234 -14.42 -21.18 -4.29
N GLU A 235 -14.88 -21.52 -3.09
CA GLU A 235 -15.22 -20.49 -2.09
C GLU A 235 -14.01 -19.67 -1.66
N THR A 236 -12.82 -20.28 -1.68
CA THR A 236 -11.55 -19.74 -1.19
C THR A 236 -10.52 -19.56 -2.29
N GLU A 237 -10.86 -19.79 -3.56
CA GLU A 237 -9.95 -19.57 -4.69
C GLU A 237 -10.66 -18.88 -5.85
N HIS A 238 -9.95 -17.95 -6.50
CA HIS A 238 -10.40 -17.33 -7.74
C HIS A 238 -9.20 -16.96 -8.62
N VAL A 239 -9.47 -16.69 -9.89
CA VAL A 239 -8.51 -16.17 -10.85
C VAL A 239 -9.01 -14.79 -11.28
N ASP A 240 -8.13 -13.80 -11.24
CA ASP A 240 -8.48 -12.42 -11.60
C ASP A 240 -8.38 -12.15 -13.12
N ALA A 241 -8.62 -10.91 -13.52
CA ALA A 241 -8.54 -10.48 -14.92
C ALA A 241 -7.16 -10.59 -15.55
N TYR A 242 -6.10 -10.55 -14.74
CA TYR A 242 -4.73 -10.80 -15.16
C TYR A 242 -4.46 -12.31 -15.22
N GLY A 243 -5.37 -13.19 -14.84
CA GLY A 243 -5.08 -14.62 -14.78
C GLY A 243 -4.24 -15.02 -13.55
N ILE A 244 -4.10 -14.13 -12.57
CA ILE A 244 -3.42 -14.45 -11.30
C ILE A 244 -4.39 -15.24 -10.44
N ARG A 245 -3.93 -16.37 -9.92
CA ARG A 245 -4.70 -17.20 -8.99
C ARG A 245 -4.51 -16.68 -7.58
N HIS A 246 -5.62 -16.41 -6.92
CA HIS A 246 -5.70 -15.98 -5.53
C HIS A 246 -6.31 -17.06 -4.66
N ARG A 247 -5.77 -17.24 -3.46
CA ARG A 247 -6.30 -18.14 -2.43
C ARG A 247 -6.55 -17.37 -1.14
N PHE A 248 -7.72 -17.58 -0.53
CA PHE A 248 -8.06 -16.99 0.75
C PHE A 248 -7.39 -17.76 1.89
N GLY A 249 -6.44 -17.11 2.57
CA GLY A 249 -5.68 -17.66 3.70
C GLY A 249 -6.39 -17.54 5.06
N GLY A 250 -7.67 -17.14 5.08
CA GLY A 250 -8.46 -16.92 6.30
C GLY A 250 -8.55 -15.46 6.73
N VAL A 251 -7.57 -14.64 6.36
CA VAL A 251 -7.56 -13.18 6.57
C VAL A 251 -7.52 -12.43 5.24
N TYR A 252 -6.59 -12.80 4.35
CA TYR A 252 -6.40 -12.15 3.06
C TYR A 252 -6.57 -13.10 1.88
N TRP A 253 -6.83 -12.50 0.72
CA TRP A 253 -6.60 -13.14 -0.57
C TRP A 253 -5.13 -12.99 -0.91
N GLU A 254 -4.42 -14.11 -0.94
CA GLU A 254 -3.00 -14.20 -1.23
C GLU A 254 -2.80 -14.70 -2.65
N ILE A 255 -1.72 -14.25 -3.28
CA ILE A 255 -1.34 -14.73 -4.61
C ILE A 255 -0.79 -16.14 -4.47
N ALA A 256 -1.52 -17.11 -5.02
CA ALA A 256 -1.14 -18.51 -5.02
C ALA A 256 -0.25 -18.83 -6.24
N GLU A 257 -0.56 -18.27 -7.41
CA GLU A 257 0.14 -18.56 -8.66
C GLU A 257 -0.03 -17.43 -9.67
N GLY A 258 1.08 -17.01 -10.28
CA GLY A 258 1.10 -16.05 -11.37
C GLY A 258 1.14 -16.75 -12.74
N PRO A 259 0.43 -16.24 -13.77
CA PRO A 259 0.31 -16.87 -15.08
C PRO A 259 1.60 -16.88 -15.89
N LEU A 260 2.59 -16.06 -15.52
CA LEU A 260 3.89 -15.93 -16.16
C LEU A 260 5.02 -16.50 -15.29
N ARG A 261 4.69 -17.41 -14.36
CA ARG A 261 5.71 -18.10 -13.59
C ARG A 261 6.62 -18.90 -14.52
N ASN A 262 7.93 -18.66 -14.44
CA ASN A 262 8.95 -19.27 -15.30
C ASN A 262 8.78 -18.98 -16.80
N ALA A 263 8.10 -17.89 -17.16
CA ALA A 263 7.91 -17.46 -18.54
C ALA A 263 9.24 -17.15 -19.24
N THR A 264 9.30 -17.41 -20.53
CA THR A 264 10.36 -16.93 -21.42
C THR A 264 10.08 -15.49 -21.88
N LYS A 265 11.05 -14.87 -22.57
CA LYS A 265 10.85 -13.55 -23.20
C LYS A 265 9.74 -13.55 -24.24
N ASP A 266 9.58 -14.65 -24.98
CA ASP A 266 8.57 -14.78 -26.01
C ASP A 266 7.18 -14.96 -25.38
N ASP A 267 7.08 -15.70 -24.27
CA ASP A 267 5.85 -15.79 -23.47
C ASP A 267 5.42 -14.42 -22.95
N VAL A 268 6.37 -13.62 -22.44
CA VAL A 268 6.10 -12.24 -22.02
C VAL A 268 5.57 -11.41 -23.17
N VAL A 269 6.11 -11.54 -24.39
CA VAL A 269 5.64 -10.79 -25.57
C VAL A 269 4.22 -11.20 -25.97
N ALA A 270 3.96 -12.52 -26.01
CA ALA A 270 2.69 -13.11 -26.41
C ALA A 270 1.57 -12.88 -25.37
N TYR A 271 1.94 -12.66 -24.11
CA TYR A 271 0.96 -12.47 -23.04
C TYR A 271 0.21 -11.14 -23.17
N GLU A 272 -1.12 -11.24 -23.11
CA GLU A 272 -2.05 -10.11 -23.21
C GLU A 272 -2.55 -9.68 -21.83
N LEU A 273 -2.33 -8.41 -21.51
CA LEU A 273 -2.93 -7.73 -20.37
C LEU A 273 -4.36 -7.28 -20.72
N PRO A 274 -5.22 -7.00 -19.72
CA PRO A 274 -6.56 -6.47 -19.95
C PRO A 274 -6.56 -5.18 -20.80
N THR A 275 -7.68 -4.90 -21.43
CA THR A 275 -7.92 -3.67 -22.19
C THR A 275 -8.95 -2.79 -21.49
N ILE A 276 -8.96 -1.50 -21.81
CA ILE A 276 -9.92 -0.54 -21.24
C ILE A 276 -11.40 -0.91 -21.51
N ALA A 277 -11.68 -1.69 -22.56
CA ALA A 277 -13.03 -2.17 -22.88
C ALA A 277 -13.54 -3.22 -21.89
N GLN A 278 -12.64 -3.81 -21.09
CA GLN A 278 -12.95 -4.82 -20.08
C GLN A 278 -13.15 -4.23 -18.68
N ILE A 279 -13.15 -2.89 -18.57
CA ILE A 279 -13.56 -2.20 -17.34
C ILE A 279 -15.10 -2.30 -17.24
N PRO A 280 -15.66 -2.78 -16.12
CA PRO A 280 -17.10 -2.83 -15.94
C PRO A 280 -17.76 -1.46 -16.09
N ALA A 281 -18.92 -1.43 -16.76
CA ALA A 281 -19.69 -0.20 -16.95
C ALA A 281 -20.05 0.46 -15.61
N GLY A 282 -20.08 1.79 -15.58
CA GLY A 282 -20.40 2.58 -14.38
C GLY A 282 -19.21 2.83 -13.44
N VAL A 283 -18.17 2.00 -13.44
CA VAL A 283 -17.04 2.16 -12.49
C VAL A 283 -16.37 3.52 -12.59
N LEU A 284 -16.03 3.95 -13.81
CA LEU A 284 -15.40 5.25 -14.04
C LEU A 284 -16.40 6.40 -13.86
N ASP A 285 -17.69 6.17 -14.15
CA ASP A 285 -18.76 7.17 -13.96
C ASP A 285 -18.96 7.46 -12.46
N ASP A 286 -19.00 6.42 -11.63
CA ASP A 286 -19.11 6.53 -10.17
C ASP A 286 -17.88 7.23 -9.57
N CYS A 287 -16.68 6.93 -10.07
CA CYS A 287 -15.45 7.58 -9.63
C CYS A 287 -15.44 9.06 -10.00
N GLU A 288 -15.85 9.42 -11.22
CA GLU A 288 -15.93 10.82 -11.65
C GLU A 288 -17.00 11.59 -10.88
N ALA A 289 -18.20 11.02 -10.73
CA ALA A 289 -19.30 11.64 -9.99
C ALA A 289 -18.89 11.91 -8.53
N ARG A 290 -18.20 10.95 -7.88
CA ARG A 290 -17.68 11.11 -6.52
C ARG A 290 -16.61 12.20 -6.45
N ALA A 291 -15.64 12.20 -7.36
CA ALA A 291 -14.57 13.21 -7.38
C ALA A 291 -15.14 14.63 -7.54
N ARG A 292 -16.06 14.80 -8.50
CA ARG A 292 -16.74 16.06 -8.79
C ARG A 292 -17.56 16.56 -7.60
N ALA A 293 -18.37 15.69 -6.99
CA ALA A 293 -19.19 16.06 -5.82
C ALA A 293 -18.31 16.45 -4.63
N LEU A 294 -17.26 15.67 -4.31
CA LEU A 294 -16.34 16.02 -3.23
C LEU A 294 -15.63 17.36 -3.50
N PHE A 295 -15.23 17.62 -4.75
CA PHE A 295 -14.52 18.84 -5.13
C PHE A 295 -15.41 20.09 -5.04
N HIS A 296 -16.67 20.03 -5.46
CA HIS A 296 -17.56 21.19 -5.47
C HIS A 296 -18.35 21.38 -4.18
N ASP A 297 -18.75 20.29 -3.51
CA ASP A 297 -19.77 20.33 -2.47
C ASP A 297 -19.19 20.16 -1.05
N THR A 298 -17.88 19.92 -0.92
CA THR A 298 -17.24 19.66 0.37
C THR A 298 -15.91 20.40 0.53
N PRO A 299 -15.52 20.77 1.77
CA PRO A 299 -14.26 21.46 2.02
C PRO A 299 -13.03 20.54 2.05
N CYS A 300 -13.11 19.27 1.65
CA CYS A 300 -12.02 18.31 1.82
C CYS A 300 -10.90 18.39 0.75
N VAL A 301 -9.78 17.73 1.05
CA VAL A 301 -8.77 17.32 0.07
C VAL A 301 -9.24 16.05 -0.65
N VAL A 302 -9.49 16.17 -1.95
CA VAL A 302 -9.95 15.05 -2.78
C VAL A 302 -8.78 14.19 -3.25
N VAL A 303 -8.80 12.92 -2.85
CA VAL A 303 -7.76 11.93 -3.14
C VAL A 303 -8.20 10.95 -4.23
N GLY A 304 -7.49 10.95 -5.35
CA GLY A 304 -7.63 9.95 -6.39
C GLY A 304 -6.77 8.73 -6.07
N GLU A 305 -7.40 7.64 -5.63
CA GLU A 305 -6.73 6.34 -5.54
C GLU A 305 -6.15 5.96 -6.92
N HIS A 306 -4.93 5.43 -6.96
CA HIS A 306 -4.31 5.00 -8.21
C HIS A 306 -5.18 3.97 -8.94
N PRO A 307 -5.32 4.09 -10.27
CA PRO A 307 -6.13 3.15 -11.04
C PRO A 307 -5.41 1.84 -11.36
N VAL A 308 -4.10 1.75 -11.11
CA VAL A 308 -3.25 0.62 -11.52
C VAL A 308 -2.20 0.31 -10.46
N PHE A 309 -1.84 -0.96 -10.32
CA PHE A 309 -0.72 -1.42 -9.50
C PHE A 309 0.62 -0.82 -9.95
N GLY A 310 1.62 -0.87 -9.07
CA GLY A 310 3.02 -0.62 -9.40
C GLY A 310 3.59 -1.56 -10.47
N VAL A 311 4.64 -1.12 -11.15
CA VAL A 311 5.26 -1.91 -12.23
C VAL A 311 5.97 -3.14 -11.65
N LEU A 312 6.72 -2.96 -10.57
CA LEU A 312 7.42 -4.07 -9.92
C LEU A 312 6.43 -5.01 -9.24
N ALA A 313 5.47 -4.46 -8.48
CA ALA A 313 4.42 -5.23 -7.82
C ALA A 313 3.65 -6.11 -8.81
N LEU A 314 3.13 -5.56 -9.92
CA LEU A 314 2.39 -6.36 -10.90
C LEU A 314 3.29 -7.41 -11.56
N ALA A 315 4.56 -7.09 -11.85
CA ALA A 315 5.50 -8.09 -12.37
C ALA A 315 5.71 -9.25 -11.38
N CYS A 316 5.90 -8.96 -10.09
CA CYS A 316 6.01 -9.96 -9.04
C CYS A 316 4.73 -10.81 -8.93
N TRP A 317 3.56 -10.24 -9.15
CA TRP A 317 2.30 -10.97 -9.09
C TRP A 317 2.10 -11.86 -10.31
N LEU A 318 2.53 -11.40 -11.49
CA LEU A 318 2.45 -12.18 -12.73
C LEU A 318 3.44 -13.35 -12.76
N CYS A 319 4.66 -13.16 -12.26
CA CYS A 319 5.75 -14.13 -12.42
C CYS A 319 6.15 -14.86 -11.12
N GLY A 320 5.81 -14.31 -9.96
CA GLY A 320 6.36 -14.69 -8.66
C GLY A 320 7.52 -13.81 -8.22
N TYR A 321 7.60 -13.50 -6.92
CA TYR A 321 8.65 -12.68 -6.33
C TYR A 321 10.05 -13.30 -6.50
N ASP A 322 10.16 -14.61 -6.25
CA ASP A 322 11.39 -15.39 -6.45
C ASP A 322 11.91 -15.25 -7.89
N HIS A 323 11.02 -15.42 -8.87
CA HIS A 323 11.36 -15.32 -10.28
C HIS A 323 11.80 -13.91 -10.67
N ILE A 324 11.05 -12.87 -10.29
CA ILE A 324 11.39 -11.48 -10.64
C ILE A 324 12.70 -11.04 -9.98
N LEU A 325 12.94 -11.37 -8.72
CA LEU A 325 14.18 -11.02 -8.03
C LEU A 325 15.40 -11.73 -8.65
N LEU A 326 15.26 -12.98 -9.12
CA LEU A 326 16.30 -13.68 -9.89
C LEU A 326 16.52 -13.03 -11.27
N MET A 327 15.46 -12.73 -12.01
CA MET A 327 15.58 -12.10 -13.34
C MET A 327 16.17 -10.68 -13.26
N LEU A 328 15.86 -9.93 -12.20
CA LEU A 328 16.51 -8.66 -11.89
C LEU A 328 18.02 -8.81 -11.67
N ALA A 329 18.55 -10.00 -11.38
CA ALA A 329 19.99 -10.25 -11.30
C ALA A 329 20.57 -10.82 -12.60
N MET A 330 19.80 -11.61 -13.34
CA MET A 330 20.31 -12.50 -14.40
C MET A 330 19.93 -12.08 -15.83
N ASP A 331 18.78 -11.44 -16.03
CA ASP A 331 18.24 -11.16 -17.37
C ASP A 331 17.54 -9.79 -17.44
N SER A 332 18.35 -8.75 -17.67
CA SER A 332 17.86 -7.37 -17.82
C SER A 332 16.86 -7.23 -18.97
N GLU A 333 17.02 -7.99 -20.05
CA GLU A 333 16.15 -7.89 -21.21
C GLU A 333 14.74 -8.41 -20.90
N PHE A 334 14.64 -9.52 -20.17
CA PHE A 334 13.36 -10.03 -19.69
C PHE A 334 12.62 -8.96 -18.86
N ILE A 335 13.32 -8.37 -17.88
CA ILE A 335 12.75 -7.32 -17.01
C ILE A 335 12.30 -6.11 -17.82
N HIS A 336 13.14 -5.61 -18.73
CA HIS A 336 12.78 -4.43 -19.51
C HIS A 336 11.59 -4.68 -20.45
N ARG A 337 11.48 -5.88 -21.04
CA ARG A 337 10.32 -6.26 -21.87
C ARG A 337 9.04 -6.32 -21.04
N LEU A 338 9.09 -6.97 -19.87
CA LEU A 338 7.94 -7.10 -18.99
C LEU A 338 7.48 -5.74 -18.45
N PHE A 339 8.41 -4.93 -17.94
CA PHE A 339 8.10 -3.62 -17.37
C PHE A 339 7.58 -2.65 -18.42
N ALA A 340 8.13 -2.67 -19.64
CA ALA A 340 7.61 -1.88 -20.75
C ALA A 340 6.18 -2.29 -21.10
N LYS A 341 5.88 -3.59 -21.18
CA LYS A 341 4.52 -4.08 -21.44
C LYS A 341 3.54 -3.62 -20.35
N ILE A 342 3.92 -3.74 -19.09
CA ILE A 342 3.10 -3.30 -17.96
C ILE A 342 2.86 -1.78 -18.03
N LEU A 343 3.90 -0.99 -18.26
CA LEU A 343 3.78 0.47 -18.33
C LEU A 343 2.87 0.91 -19.48
N GLU A 344 3.01 0.31 -20.67
CA GLU A 344 2.15 0.66 -21.80
C GLU A 344 0.68 0.34 -21.53
N PHE A 345 0.39 -0.79 -20.89
CA PHE A 345 -0.95 -1.09 -20.37
C PHE A 345 -1.40 -0.01 -19.37
N GLN A 346 -0.60 0.31 -18.36
CA GLN A 346 -0.92 1.31 -17.35
C GLN A 346 -1.24 2.68 -17.96
N LYS A 347 -0.50 3.12 -18.99
CA LYS A 347 -0.76 4.37 -19.71
C LYS A 347 -2.13 4.40 -20.38
N THR A 348 -2.63 3.26 -20.88
CA THR A 348 -4.00 3.22 -21.44
C THR A 348 -5.06 3.50 -20.37
N VAL A 349 -4.88 2.93 -19.17
CA VAL A 349 -5.79 3.11 -18.03
C VAL A 349 -5.67 4.52 -17.45
N ILE A 350 -4.44 5.01 -17.24
CA ILE A 350 -4.16 6.36 -16.73
C ILE A 350 -4.82 7.43 -17.59
N ARG A 351 -4.73 7.32 -18.92
CA ARG A 351 -5.33 8.28 -19.85
C ARG A 351 -6.84 8.38 -19.67
N VAL A 352 -7.55 7.26 -19.57
CA VAL A 352 -9.02 7.28 -19.43
C VAL A 352 -9.46 7.67 -18.01
N TYR A 353 -8.70 7.26 -16.99
CA TYR A 353 -9.03 7.53 -15.60
C TYR A 353 -8.78 8.98 -15.21
N TYR A 354 -7.55 9.47 -15.37
CA TYR A 354 -7.20 10.85 -15.01
C TYR A 354 -7.73 11.86 -16.02
N GLY A 355 -7.96 11.49 -17.28
CA GLY A 355 -8.67 12.35 -18.23
C GLY A 355 -10.10 12.71 -17.77
N ARG A 356 -10.69 11.92 -16.87
CA ARG A 356 -12.03 12.16 -16.30
C ARG A 356 -11.95 12.78 -14.90
N LEU A 357 -11.18 12.16 -14.00
CA LEU A 357 -11.11 12.57 -12.59
C LEU A 357 -10.16 13.74 -12.36
N GLY A 358 -9.13 13.87 -13.18
CA GLY A 358 -7.97 14.73 -12.96
C GLY A 358 -8.26 16.18 -12.57
N PRO A 359 -9.25 16.86 -13.18
CA PRO A 359 -9.63 18.23 -12.79
C PRO A 359 -10.20 18.38 -11.37
N PHE A 360 -10.59 17.29 -10.73
CA PHE A 360 -11.27 17.27 -9.42
C PHE A 360 -10.40 16.69 -8.30
N LEU A 361 -9.12 16.43 -8.57
CA LEU A 361 -8.20 15.80 -7.62
C LEU A 361 -7.17 16.82 -7.11
N HIS A 362 -6.90 16.79 -5.81
CA HIS A 362 -5.81 17.54 -5.20
C HIS A 362 -4.57 16.66 -4.99
N LEU A 363 -4.80 15.37 -4.78
CA LEU A 363 -3.80 14.35 -4.48
C LEU A 363 -4.13 13.08 -5.27
N THR A 364 -3.12 12.38 -5.77
CA THR A 364 -3.26 11.01 -6.25
C THR A 364 -2.25 10.09 -5.59
N THR A 365 -2.68 8.87 -5.26
CA THR A 365 -1.80 7.86 -4.67
C THR A 365 -1.13 7.02 -5.74
N SER A 366 -0.17 6.21 -5.33
CA SER A 366 0.46 5.12 -6.07
C SER A 366 0.99 4.11 -5.06
N GLY A 367 0.95 2.82 -5.35
CA GLY A 367 1.62 1.79 -4.55
C GLY A 367 2.59 0.96 -5.40
N ASP A 368 3.82 0.77 -4.91
CA ASP A 368 4.79 -0.21 -5.44
C ASP A 368 5.86 -0.45 -4.37
N ASP A 369 5.93 -1.66 -3.82
CA ASP A 369 6.80 -1.93 -2.67
C ASP A 369 8.23 -2.22 -3.13
N PHE A 370 9.19 -1.58 -2.48
CA PHE A 370 10.61 -1.71 -2.82
C PHE A 370 11.45 -2.24 -1.67
N GLY A 371 10.90 -2.38 -0.47
CA GLY A 371 11.65 -2.60 0.76
C GLY A 371 11.25 -3.83 1.55
N THR A 372 12.21 -4.32 2.31
CA THR A 372 12.03 -5.19 3.48
C THR A 372 12.17 -4.36 4.76
N GLN A 373 12.10 -4.97 5.94
CA GLN A 373 12.42 -4.27 7.20
C GLN A 373 13.85 -3.71 7.27
N HIS A 374 14.79 -4.27 6.50
CA HIS A 374 16.22 -3.95 6.61
C HIS A 374 16.78 -3.14 5.43
N GLY A 375 16.04 -3.03 4.33
CA GLY A 375 16.44 -2.23 3.18
C GLY A 375 15.72 -2.64 1.89
N PRO A 376 16.08 -2.02 0.76
CA PRO A 376 15.48 -2.30 -0.54
C PRO A 376 15.70 -3.74 -1.04
N PHE A 377 14.76 -4.27 -1.84
CA PHE A 377 14.89 -5.57 -2.53
C PHE A 377 16.09 -5.63 -3.48
N MET A 378 16.53 -4.48 -3.97
CA MET A 378 17.66 -4.35 -4.89
C MET A 378 18.49 -3.11 -4.53
N SER A 379 19.78 -3.14 -4.82
CA SER A 379 20.65 -1.98 -4.58
C SER A 379 20.14 -0.72 -5.30
N PRO A 380 20.38 0.50 -4.77
CA PRO A 380 19.96 1.74 -5.42
C PRO A 380 20.41 1.89 -6.89
N PRO A 381 21.63 1.48 -7.30
CA PRO A 381 22.01 1.46 -8.72
C PRO A 381 21.10 0.58 -9.59
N ARG A 382 20.69 -0.61 -9.09
CA ARG A 382 19.78 -1.50 -9.80
C ARG A 382 18.36 -0.96 -9.84
N TRP A 383 17.90 -0.33 -8.76
CA TRP A 383 16.60 0.36 -8.74
C TRP A 383 16.56 1.50 -9.77
N ARG A 384 17.65 2.27 -9.90
CA ARG A 384 17.80 3.33 -10.92
C ARG A 384 17.81 2.79 -12.35
N GLU A 385 18.33 1.59 -12.57
CA GLU A 385 18.35 0.91 -13.87
C GLU A 385 16.96 0.40 -14.25
N PHE A 386 16.31 -0.35 -13.35
CA PHE A 386 15.11 -1.12 -13.71
C PHE A 386 13.79 -0.48 -13.34
N VAL A 387 13.67 0.18 -12.19
CA VAL A 387 12.36 0.64 -11.69
C VAL A 387 12.16 2.11 -12.00
N LYS A 388 13.17 2.93 -11.67
CA LYS A 388 13.11 4.39 -11.79
C LYS A 388 12.64 4.91 -13.14
N PRO A 389 13.11 4.39 -14.30
CA PRO A 389 12.72 4.94 -15.60
C PRO A 389 11.22 4.77 -15.87
N TYR A 390 10.67 3.60 -15.52
CA TYR A 390 9.25 3.29 -15.74
C TYR A 390 8.36 4.04 -14.75
N MET A 391 8.79 4.15 -13.49
CA MET A 391 8.07 4.95 -12.51
C MET A 391 8.06 6.44 -12.87
N ARG A 392 9.19 6.98 -13.35
CA ARG A 392 9.26 8.36 -13.88
C ARG A 392 8.29 8.56 -15.04
N ASP A 393 8.32 7.69 -16.05
CA ASP A 393 7.44 7.81 -17.22
C ASP A 393 5.95 7.72 -16.81
N ARG A 394 5.61 6.82 -15.87
CA ARG A 394 4.26 6.76 -15.30
C ARG A 394 3.85 8.07 -14.63
N ILE A 395 4.71 8.66 -13.79
CA ILE A 395 4.43 9.94 -13.11
C ILE A 395 4.27 11.07 -14.15
N ASP A 396 5.24 11.21 -15.06
CA ASP A 396 5.25 12.24 -16.10
C ASP A 396 4.04 12.11 -17.05
N TYR A 397 3.58 10.89 -17.31
CA TYR A 397 2.40 10.65 -18.13
C TYR A 397 1.10 10.98 -17.39
N THR A 398 0.98 10.60 -16.10
CA THR A 398 -0.17 10.98 -15.27
C THR A 398 -0.32 12.51 -15.16
N ALA A 399 0.78 13.23 -14.98
CA ALA A 399 0.80 14.69 -14.85
C ALA A 399 0.27 15.46 -16.08
N ARG A 400 0.06 14.78 -17.22
CA ARG A 400 -0.57 15.38 -18.41
C ARG A 400 -2.08 15.58 -18.27
N PHE A 401 -2.70 14.92 -17.29
CA PHE A 401 -4.16 14.84 -17.15
C PHE A 401 -4.66 15.43 -15.82
N THR A 402 -3.76 15.78 -14.89
CA THR A 402 -4.12 16.28 -13.57
C THR A 402 -2.97 17.09 -12.96
N ASP A 403 -3.32 18.12 -12.21
CA ASP A 403 -2.39 18.88 -11.36
C ASP A 403 -2.28 18.29 -9.94
N ALA A 404 -2.94 17.14 -9.69
CA ALA A 404 -2.91 16.48 -8.41
C ALA A 404 -1.49 16.09 -8.00
N VAL A 405 -1.16 16.30 -6.73
CA VAL A 405 0.13 15.94 -6.16
C VAL A 405 0.30 14.42 -6.20
N TYR A 406 1.50 13.96 -6.59
CA TYR A 406 1.80 12.53 -6.65
C TYR A 406 2.35 12.02 -5.32
N MET A 407 1.56 11.21 -4.63
CA MET A 407 1.93 10.46 -3.44
C MET A 407 2.32 9.05 -3.82
N HIS A 408 3.43 8.57 -3.26
CA HIS A 408 3.86 7.21 -3.48
C HIS A 408 3.95 6.44 -2.17
N HIS A 409 3.41 5.21 -2.22
CA HIS A 409 3.47 4.21 -1.18
C HIS A 409 4.45 3.09 -1.54
N PRO A 410 5.69 3.10 -1.02
CA PRO A 410 6.55 1.93 -1.04
C PRO A 410 6.74 1.39 0.39
N CYS A 411 6.16 0.23 0.67
CA CYS A 411 6.35 -0.44 1.95
C CYS A 411 7.81 -0.93 2.12
N GLY A 412 8.25 -0.96 3.37
CA GLY A 412 9.59 -1.33 3.83
C GLY A 412 10.56 -0.16 4.02
N ALA A 413 11.80 -0.51 4.32
CA ALA A 413 12.90 0.41 4.55
C ALA A 413 13.47 0.94 3.22
N VAL A 414 12.99 2.12 2.82
CA VAL A 414 13.29 2.75 1.53
C VAL A 414 14.09 4.05 1.63
N SER A 415 14.65 4.36 2.80
CA SER A 415 15.39 5.62 3.04
C SER A 415 16.45 5.93 1.98
N ALA A 416 17.16 4.90 1.48
CA ALA A 416 18.16 5.03 0.43
C ALA A 416 17.60 5.40 -0.96
N LEU A 417 16.29 5.26 -1.18
CA LEU A 417 15.60 5.55 -2.45
C LEU A 417 14.88 6.91 -2.44
N ILE A 418 14.71 7.55 -1.28
CA ILE A 418 13.96 8.82 -1.15
C ILE A 418 14.49 9.92 -2.09
N PRO A 419 15.81 10.17 -2.21
CA PRO A 419 16.32 11.18 -3.14
C PRO A 419 15.93 10.90 -4.60
N ASP A 420 15.93 9.61 -4.97
CA ASP A 420 15.56 9.19 -6.32
C ASP A 420 14.05 9.35 -6.58
N LEU A 421 13.21 9.09 -5.56
CA LEU A 421 11.75 9.31 -5.61
C LEU A 421 11.40 10.80 -5.76
N ILE A 422 12.04 11.68 -4.99
CA ILE A 422 11.89 13.14 -5.11
C ILE A 422 12.23 13.59 -6.53
N GLN A 423 13.34 13.09 -7.08
CA GLN A 423 13.83 13.44 -8.42
C GLN A 423 12.87 13.04 -9.55
N ILE A 424 12.03 12.01 -9.37
CA ILE A 424 11.07 11.55 -10.39
C ILE A 424 9.67 12.14 -10.21
N GLY A 425 9.47 13.06 -9.25
CA GLY A 425 8.21 13.78 -9.10
C GLY A 425 7.32 13.30 -7.95
N VAL A 426 7.79 12.38 -7.10
CA VAL A 426 7.10 12.08 -5.84
C VAL A 426 7.19 13.29 -4.92
N ARG A 427 6.07 13.67 -4.32
CA ARG A 427 5.96 14.84 -3.43
C ARG A 427 5.43 14.50 -2.05
N ILE A 428 4.76 13.37 -1.92
CA ILE A 428 4.38 12.81 -0.62
C ILE A 428 4.90 11.38 -0.54
N LEU A 429 5.72 11.11 0.48
CA LEU A 429 6.16 9.76 0.82
C LEU A 429 5.22 9.19 1.89
N ASN A 430 4.60 8.06 1.56
CA ASN A 430 3.92 7.23 2.53
C ASN A 430 4.51 5.82 2.46
N PRO A 431 4.68 5.07 3.54
CA PRO A 431 4.63 5.55 4.90
C PRO A 431 5.98 6.08 5.38
N ILE A 432 5.91 6.83 6.46
CA ILE A 432 6.96 6.74 7.48
C ILE A 432 6.71 5.42 8.22
N GLN A 433 7.68 4.52 8.23
CA GLN A 433 7.60 3.24 8.93
C GLN A 433 8.68 3.18 10.00
N PRO A 434 8.42 3.62 11.23
CA PRO A 434 9.46 3.80 12.25
C PRO A 434 10.29 2.54 12.54
N ALA A 435 9.67 1.36 12.46
CA ALA A 435 10.35 0.07 12.68
C ALA A 435 11.32 -0.34 11.54
N GLY A 436 11.24 0.31 10.38
CA GLY A 436 12.12 0.04 9.24
C GLY A 436 13.50 0.68 9.40
N ALA A 437 14.54 -0.01 8.93
CA ALA A 437 15.92 0.50 8.99
C ALA A 437 16.06 1.88 8.30
N GLY A 438 16.47 2.88 9.09
CA GLY A 438 16.68 4.25 8.60
C GLY A 438 15.40 5.03 8.31
N MET A 439 14.23 4.54 8.74
CA MET A 439 12.92 5.16 8.50
C MET A 439 12.35 5.89 9.74
N ALA A 440 13.18 6.11 10.77
CA ALA A 440 12.79 6.87 11.96
C ALA A 440 12.36 8.31 11.60
N PRO A 441 11.24 8.83 12.15
CA PRO A 441 10.70 10.14 11.79
C PRO A 441 11.72 11.28 11.89
N GLU A 442 12.48 11.37 12.98
CA GLU A 442 13.45 12.43 13.24
C GLU A 442 14.57 12.43 12.18
N ARG A 443 15.02 11.22 11.80
CA ARG A 443 16.05 11.04 10.78
C ARG A 443 15.53 11.46 9.40
N LEU A 444 14.30 11.08 9.07
CA LEU A 444 13.68 11.43 7.79
C LEU A 444 13.43 12.94 7.70
N LYS A 445 12.89 13.55 8.75
CA LYS A 445 12.71 15.00 8.85
C LYS A 445 14.03 15.74 8.69
N ALA A 446 15.09 15.34 9.41
CA ALA A 446 16.40 15.97 9.31
C ALA A 446 17.02 15.84 7.91
N ALA A 447 16.78 14.72 7.21
CA ALA A 447 17.37 14.48 5.89
C ALA A 447 16.60 15.15 4.74
N HIS A 448 15.27 15.13 4.78
CA HIS A 448 14.42 15.47 3.62
C HIS A 448 13.17 16.31 3.97
N GLY A 449 13.04 16.79 5.21
CA GLY A 449 11.85 17.49 5.71
C GLY A 449 11.49 18.79 5.00
N ASN A 450 12.37 19.32 4.15
CA ASN A 450 12.16 20.52 3.32
C ASN A 450 12.01 20.19 1.82
N GLU A 451 12.03 18.91 1.45
CA GLU A 451 12.02 18.45 0.05
C GLU A 451 10.79 17.60 -0.29
N ILE A 452 10.23 16.91 0.70
CA ILE A 452 9.10 16.00 0.52
C ILE A 452 8.18 16.03 1.73
N VAL A 453 6.87 15.94 1.49
CA VAL A 453 5.90 15.77 2.56
C VAL A 453 5.91 14.32 3.03
N PHE A 454 5.89 14.11 4.34
CA PHE A 454 5.75 12.78 4.91
C PHE A 454 4.30 12.50 5.31
N HIS A 455 3.86 11.25 5.14
CA HIS A 455 2.50 10.82 5.49
C HIS A 455 2.53 9.50 6.26
N GLY A 456 1.77 9.42 7.36
CA GLY A 456 1.69 8.24 8.22
C GLY A 456 2.55 8.38 9.48
N GLY A 457 3.25 7.33 9.87
CA GLY A 457 4.29 7.40 10.90
C GLY A 457 3.92 6.86 12.28
N LEU A 458 2.62 6.67 12.57
CA LEU A 458 2.28 5.98 13.81
C LEU A 458 2.41 4.46 13.63
N ASP A 459 3.18 3.82 14.52
CA ASP A 459 3.47 2.40 14.43
C ASP A 459 2.22 1.52 14.54
N THR A 460 2.03 0.68 13.53
CA THR A 460 0.91 -0.26 13.41
C THR A 460 1.30 -1.69 13.78
N GLN A 461 2.57 -1.97 14.09
CA GLN A 461 3.05 -3.32 14.40
C GLN A 461 3.00 -3.62 15.90
N GLU A 462 3.43 -2.67 16.73
CA GLU A 462 3.47 -2.86 18.20
C GLU A 462 2.70 -1.75 18.92
N GLY A 463 2.85 -0.49 18.49
CA GLY A 463 2.25 0.68 19.12
C GLY A 463 0.73 0.61 19.22
N LEU A 464 0.02 0.59 18.10
CA LEU A 464 -1.45 0.54 18.09
C LEU A 464 -2.04 -0.79 18.60
N PRO A 465 -1.46 -1.97 18.27
CA PRO A 465 -1.94 -3.24 18.81
C PRO A 465 -1.76 -3.40 20.33
N SER A 466 -0.90 -2.60 20.98
CA SER A 466 -0.70 -2.64 22.45
C SER A 466 -2.00 -2.45 23.25
N GLY A 467 -2.96 -1.70 22.70
CA GLY A 467 -4.22 -1.40 23.37
C GLY A 467 -4.10 -0.45 24.56
N ASP A 468 -2.92 0.13 24.82
CA ASP A 468 -2.70 1.09 25.90
C ASP A 468 -2.86 2.53 25.38
N PRO A 469 -3.94 3.24 25.77
CA PRO A 469 -4.19 4.61 25.32
C PRO A 469 -3.07 5.60 25.70
N LEU A 470 -2.36 5.38 26.80
CA LEU A 470 -1.28 6.27 27.23
C LEU A 470 -0.05 6.10 26.33
N LEU A 471 0.32 4.86 26.01
CA LEU A 471 1.43 4.60 25.07
C LEU A 471 1.11 5.13 23.67
N ILE A 472 -0.14 4.95 23.21
CA ILE A 472 -0.59 5.46 21.91
C ILE A 472 -0.53 6.98 21.89
N ARG A 473 -1.06 7.65 22.92
CA ARG A 473 -1.00 9.11 23.02
C ARG A 473 0.44 9.62 23.02
N GLN A 474 1.32 9.02 23.81
CA GLN A 474 2.73 9.40 23.85
C GLN A 474 3.41 9.20 22.49
N ALA A 475 3.09 8.13 21.77
CA ALA A 475 3.62 7.89 20.43
C ALA A 475 3.15 8.95 19.42
N VAL A 476 1.90 9.41 19.52
CA VAL A 476 1.38 10.52 18.70
C VAL A 476 2.11 11.82 19.03
N GLU A 477 2.24 12.16 20.31
CA GLU A 477 2.95 13.37 20.77
C GLU A 477 4.41 13.38 20.31
N ASN A 478 5.11 12.24 20.43
CA ASN A 478 6.49 12.09 19.97
C ASN A 478 6.60 12.26 18.44
N LEU A 479 5.67 11.70 17.68
CA LEU A 479 5.66 11.80 16.22
C LEU A 479 5.42 13.26 15.77
N LEU A 480 4.47 13.96 16.39
CA LEU A 480 4.22 15.37 16.11
C LEU A 480 5.43 16.24 16.49
N ALA A 481 6.06 15.96 17.63
CA ALA A 481 7.30 16.62 18.04
C ALA A 481 8.46 16.33 17.09
N ALA A 482 8.56 15.15 16.49
CA ALA A 482 9.61 14.83 15.51
C ALA A 482 9.38 15.51 14.16
N MET A 483 8.11 15.68 13.75
CA MET A 483 7.76 16.18 12.43
C MET A 483 7.52 17.69 12.36
N HIS A 484 7.23 18.32 13.51
CA HIS A 484 6.96 19.76 13.63
C HIS A 484 5.97 20.31 12.58
N PRO A 485 4.78 19.70 12.41
CA PRO A 485 3.86 20.10 11.35
C PRO A 485 3.39 21.54 11.47
N GLU A 486 3.15 22.05 12.68
CA GLU A 486 2.61 23.40 12.89
C GLU A 486 3.65 24.50 12.58
N ASP A 487 4.94 24.20 12.73
CA ASP A 487 6.04 25.14 12.46
C ASP A 487 6.49 25.11 10.99
N ASP A 488 6.60 23.90 10.42
CA ASP A 488 7.26 23.69 9.12
C ASP A 488 6.32 23.12 8.04
N GLY A 489 5.07 22.79 8.36
CA GLY A 489 4.23 21.98 7.50
C GLY A 489 4.88 20.62 7.21
N GLY A 490 4.78 20.15 5.96
CA GLY A 490 5.57 18.99 5.50
C GLY A 490 5.16 17.63 6.06
N PHE A 491 4.08 17.52 6.85
CA PHE A 491 3.64 16.27 7.45
C PHE A 491 2.11 16.12 7.44
N ILE A 492 1.64 14.90 7.17
CA ILE A 492 0.23 14.49 7.23
C ILE A 492 0.13 13.30 8.19
N PHE A 493 -0.64 13.47 9.26
CA PHE A 493 -0.82 12.45 10.27
C PHE A 493 -1.77 11.35 9.79
N ALA A 494 -1.29 10.11 9.85
CA ALA A 494 -2.07 8.91 9.58
C ALA A 494 -1.36 7.71 10.26
N PRO A 495 -1.95 6.50 10.28
CA PRO A 495 -1.19 5.32 10.64
C PRO A 495 -0.10 5.03 9.60
N ALA A 496 0.97 4.31 10.00
CA ALA A 496 2.02 3.88 9.08
C ALA A 496 1.53 2.88 8.02
N HIS A 497 0.39 2.22 8.23
CA HIS A 497 -0.27 1.38 7.25
C HIS A 497 -1.76 1.24 7.60
N ASN A 498 -2.54 0.52 6.78
CA ASN A 498 -3.94 0.26 7.10
C ASN A 498 -4.09 -0.42 8.47
N LEU A 499 -5.13 -0.02 9.20
CA LEU A 499 -5.40 -0.54 10.55
C LEU A 499 -6.02 -1.93 10.45
N GLN A 500 -5.35 -2.88 11.08
CA GLN A 500 -5.69 -4.30 11.02
C GLN A 500 -6.71 -4.71 12.10
N THR A 501 -7.19 -5.95 12.03
CA THR A 501 -8.25 -6.46 12.93
C THR A 501 -7.82 -6.65 14.37
N ASP A 502 -6.51 -6.63 14.63
CA ASP A 502 -5.87 -6.63 15.94
C ASP A 502 -5.88 -5.25 16.63
N VAL A 503 -6.15 -4.16 15.90
CA VAL A 503 -6.27 -2.82 16.49
C VAL A 503 -7.69 -2.59 17.01
N SER A 504 -7.82 -2.33 18.31
CA SER A 504 -9.11 -2.13 18.96
C SER A 504 -9.74 -0.75 18.62
N PRO A 505 -11.08 -0.61 18.63
CA PRO A 505 -11.74 0.69 18.50
C PRO A 505 -11.22 1.76 19.48
N ALA A 506 -10.89 1.35 20.71
CA ALA A 506 -10.36 2.26 21.72
C ALA A 506 -8.95 2.75 21.37
N SER A 507 -8.11 1.88 20.78
CA SER A 507 -6.78 2.26 20.28
C SER A 507 -6.88 3.28 19.15
N ILE A 508 -7.81 3.06 18.21
CA ILE A 508 -8.04 3.99 17.10
C ILE A 508 -8.53 5.34 17.63
N ALA A 509 -9.46 5.32 18.59
CA ALA A 509 -9.94 6.56 19.20
C ALA A 509 -8.82 7.31 19.95
N ALA A 510 -8.02 6.61 20.76
CA ALA A 510 -6.89 7.22 21.47
C ALA A 510 -5.88 7.88 20.52
N MET A 511 -5.61 7.26 19.37
CA MET A 511 -4.75 7.81 18.32
C MET A 511 -5.31 9.12 17.76
N TYR A 512 -6.57 9.13 17.33
CA TYR A 512 -7.14 10.29 16.67
C TYR A 512 -7.55 11.41 17.64
N ASP A 513 -7.96 11.07 18.87
CA ASP A 513 -8.20 12.04 19.94
C ASP A 513 -6.90 12.78 20.31
N ALA A 514 -5.76 12.08 20.31
CA ALA A 514 -4.46 12.66 20.64
C ALA A 514 -4.00 13.71 19.61
N VAL A 515 -4.21 13.47 18.31
CA VAL A 515 -3.85 14.45 17.26
C VAL A 515 -4.89 15.56 17.09
N ALA A 516 -6.17 15.28 17.35
CA ALA A 516 -7.24 16.26 17.20
C ALA A 516 -7.30 17.26 18.36
N THR A 517 -6.72 16.93 19.51
CA THR A 517 -6.62 17.85 20.64
C THR A 517 -5.44 18.81 20.40
N PRO A 518 -5.64 20.13 20.42
CA PRO A 518 -4.52 21.07 20.28
C PRO A 518 -3.47 20.78 21.34
N THR A 519 -2.21 20.63 20.94
CA THR A 519 -1.09 20.58 21.88
C THR A 519 -0.94 21.96 22.49
N GLY A 520 -1.69 22.22 23.57
CA GLY A 520 -1.54 23.43 24.35
C GLY A 520 -0.10 23.51 24.84
N HIS A 521 0.67 24.46 24.29
CA HIS A 521 1.86 24.95 24.96
C HIS A 521 1.42 25.57 26.28
N ALA A 522 1.63 24.82 27.36
CA ALA A 522 1.47 25.27 28.74
C ALA A 522 2.70 26.08 29.17
#